data_AF-C5KNP1-F1
#
_entry.id   AF-C5KNP1-F1
#
_cell.length_a   1.000
_cell.length_b   1.000
_cell.length_c   1.000
_cell.angle_alpha   90.00
_cell.angle_beta   90.00
_cell.angle_gamma   90.00
#
_symmetry.space_group_name_H-M   'P 1'
#
loop_
_entity.id
_entity.type
_entity.pdbx_description
1 polymer ?
#
loop_
_entity_poly.entity_id
_entity_poly.type
_entity_poly.pdbx_seq_one_letter_code
_entity_poly.pdbx_strand_id
1 'polypeptide(L)'
;MSSPSPRIPEFSIKIDQQTAVLLAAGGVAIGSAALLLYRNNMEPGTRMPRFLQRLADSLYTRAGGQSSDARNATSHMSFPTVAPPVLYERGGNGQTCEERLYVQLHVLDANSSANLPGAREKLKKQLETRDVSSVVYDDVNNPRSIGLLTWSTDPSHFVKVVNPILQMVGIGDVLTPRPRWTMFGKTYANGHEPSLVDFLIEKVPRNATRADAPYAVWYPMRRSGDFYMQSPEDQCRMLLHHAAIGKAFAEVLGGGGERVLDAG
;
A
#
# COMPACT_ATOMS: atom_id res chain seq x y z
N MET A 1 -46.73 34.01 4.82
CA MET A 1 -45.29 34.28 4.67
C MET A 1 -44.57 33.00 5.03
N SER A 2 -44.15 32.25 4.00
CA SER A 2 -43.54 30.93 4.15
C SER A 2 -42.17 30.99 3.48
N SER A 3 -41.11 30.79 4.26
CA SER A 3 -39.72 30.82 3.79
C SER A 3 -39.42 29.66 2.83
N PRO A 4 -38.66 29.86 1.73
CA PRO A 4 -38.30 28.77 0.83
C PRO A 4 -37.13 27.94 1.37
N SER A 5 -37.23 26.62 1.29
CA SER A 5 -36.14 25.67 1.57
C SER A 5 -34.98 25.82 0.59
N PRO A 6 -33.72 25.60 1.02
CA PRO A 6 -32.56 25.65 0.13
C PRO A 6 -32.51 24.42 -0.80
N ARG A 7 -32.27 24.69 -2.10
CA ARG A 7 -32.02 23.66 -3.14
C ARG A 7 -30.63 23.07 -2.99
N ILE A 8 -30.54 21.75 -2.90
CA ILE A 8 -29.28 20.99 -3.00
C ILE A 8 -28.99 20.76 -4.49
N PRO A 9 -27.80 21.11 -5.02
CA PRO A 9 -27.47 20.83 -6.42
C PRO A 9 -27.18 19.33 -6.64
N GLU A 10 -27.87 18.72 -7.59
CA GLU A 10 -27.55 17.38 -8.11
C GLU A 10 -26.23 17.42 -8.90
N PHE A 11 -25.20 16.74 -8.38
CA PHE A 11 -24.00 16.44 -9.16
C PHE A 11 -24.17 15.10 -9.87
N SER A 12 -24.55 15.16 -11.15
CA SER A 12 -24.52 14.01 -12.05
C SER A 12 -23.10 13.86 -12.63
N ILE A 13 -22.37 12.82 -12.22
CA ILE A 13 -21.09 12.45 -12.85
C ILE A 13 -21.39 11.41 -13.93
N LYS A 14 -21.34 11.83 -15.19
CA LYS A 14 -21.29 10.92 -16.33
C LYS A 14 -19.91 10.26 -16.37
N ILE A 15 -19.86 8.95 -16.19
CA ILE A 15 -18.66 8.14 -16.40
C ILE A 15 -18.61 7.80 -17.88
N ASP A 16 -17.72 8.45 -18.62
CA ASP A 16 -17.41 8.07 -20.00
C ASP A 16 -16.37 6.94 -19.98
N GLN A 17 -16.75 5.80 -20.58
CA GLN A 17 -15.92 4.62 -20.76
C GLN A 17 -15.24 4.71 -22.12
N GLN A 18 -13.98 5.19 -22.17
CA GLN A 18 -12.97 4.94 -23.20
C GLN A 18 -11.78 5.86 -22.87
N THR A 19 -10.56 5.42 -22.58
CA THR A 19 -9.62 4.89 -23.57
C THR A 19 -8.39 4.41 -22.79
N ALA A 20 -8.01 3.14 -22.97
CA ALA A 20 -6.74 2.63 -22.48
C ALA A 20 -5.65 2.99 -23.50
N VAL A 21 -4.69 3.83 -23.12
CA VAL A 21 -3.43 3.99 -23.87
C VAL A 21 -2.27 3.75 -22.92
N LEU A 22 -1.55 2.69 -23.26
CA LEU A 22 -0.27 2.29 -22.70
C LEU A 22 0.80 3.28 -23.17
N LEU A 23 1.47 3.98 -22.26
CA LEU A 23 2.76 4.60 -22.53
C LEU A 23 3.65 4.53 -21.28
N ALA A 24 4.65 3.66 -21.36
CA ALA A 24 5.77 3.60 -20.43
C ALA A 24 6.93 4.39 -21.03
N ALA A 25 7.22 5.57 -20.48
CA ALA A 25 8.52 6.24 -20.39
C ALA A 25 8.30 7.73 -20.04
N GLY A 26 8.99 8.23 -19.01
CA GLY A 26 8.99 9.64 -18.65
C GLY A 26 7.90 10.02 -17.65
N GLY A 27 8.30 10.56 -16.51
CA GLY A 27 7.42 10.80 -15.38
C GLY A 27 6.32 11.82 -15.64
N VAL A 28 5.11 11.47 -15.21
CA VAL A 28 4.12 12.35 -14.59
C VAL A 28 3.36 11.45 -13.62
N ALA A 29 3.08 11.92 -12.40
CA ALA A 29 2.21 11.23 -11.47
C ALA A 29 0.79 11.14 -12.08
N ILE A 30 0.51 10.03 -12.75
CA ILE A 30 -0.82 9.69 -13.25
C ILE A 30 -1.56 9.01 -12.11
N GLY A 31 -2.69 9.59 -11.71
CA GLY A 31 -3.55 9.06 -10.66
C GLY A 31 -3.97 7.62 -10.97
N SER A 32 -3.62 6.69 -10.09
CA SER A 32 -4.16 5.34 -9.97
C SER A 32 -3.60 4.72 -8.68
N ALA A 33 -4.30 3.76 -8.09
CA ALA A 33 -3.71 2.86 -7.11
C ALA A 33 -2.36 2.35 -7.66
N ALA A 34 -1.27 2.59 -6.96
CA ALA A 34 0.04 2.11 -7.40
C ALA A 34 0.01 0.58 -7.36
N LEU A 35 0.11 -0.05 -8.54
CA LEU A 35 0.09 -1.50 -8.69
C LEU A 35 1.52 -2.02 -8.58
N LEU A 36 1.85 -2.69 -7.47
CA LEU A 36 3.10 -3.45 -7.38
C LEU A 36 2.91 -4.77 -8.12
N LEU A 37 3.66 -4.94 -9.22
CA LEU A 37 3.64 -6.16 -10.03
C LEU A 37 4.91 -6.98 -9.74
N TYR A 38 4.73 -8.23 -9.30
CA TYR A 38 5.82 -9.20 -9.26
C TYR A 38 5.87 -9.96 -10.58
N ARG A 39 7.06 -10.03 -11.18
CA ARG A 39 7.25 -10.77 -12.42
C ARG A 39 7.38 -12.26 -12.13
N ASN A 40 6.46 -13.05 -12.65
CA ASN A 40 6.54 -14.51 -12.56
C ASN A 40 7.68 -15.04 -13.45
N ASN A 41 8.49 -15.96 -12.93
CA ASN A 41 9.61 -16.65 -13.61
C ASN A 41 10.62 -15.73 -14.33
N MET A 42 11.71 -15.39 -13.65
CA MET A 42 12.92 -14.91 -14.31
C MET A 42 13.59 -16.09 -15.03
N GLU A 43 13.30 -16.27 -16.32
CA GLU A 43 14.26 -16.97 -17.19
C GLU A 43 15.53 -16.11 -17.23
N PRO A 44 16.70 -16.61 -16.81
CA PRO A 44 17.94 -15.85 -16.86
C PRO A 44 18.20 -15.41 -18.30
N GLY A 45 17.99 -14.12 -18.58
CA GLY A 45 18.23 -13.55 -19.91
C GLY A 45 17.02 -13.43 -20.82
N THR A 46 15.85 -13.00 -20.32
CA THR A 46 14.85 -12.37 -21.21
C THR A 46 15.49 -11.13 -21.86
N ARG A 47 16.18 -11.32 -22.98
CA ARG A 47 16.81 -10.24 -23.74
C ARG A 47 15.70 -9.41 -24.37
N MET A 48 15.82 -8.08 -24.25
CA MET A 48 14.96 -7.18 -25.02
C MET A 48 14.95 -7.61 -26.49
N PRO A 49 13.78 -7.65 -27.15
CA PRO A 49 13.69 -7.86 -28.58
C PRO A 49 14.68 -6.96 -29.33
N ARG A 50 15.42 -7.52 -30.29
CA ARG A 50 16.51 -6.81 -31.01
C ARG A 50 16.11 -5.45 -31.59
N PHE A 51 14.83 -5.25 -31.92
CA PHE A 51 14.34 -3.96 -32.43
C PHE A 51 14.26 -2.88 -31.33
N LEU A 52 13.94 -3.26 -30.09
CA LEU A 52 13.96 -2.36 -28.93
C LEU A 52 15.39 -2.06 -28.48
N GLN A 53 16.31 -3.01 -28.63
CA GLN A 53 17.75 -2.75 -28.41
C GLN A 53 18.28 -1.68 -29.36
N ARG A 54 17.96 -1.75 -30.66
CA ARG A 54 18.36 -0.72 -31.65
C ARG A 54 17.74 0.65 -31.40
N LEU A 55 16.49 0.69 -30.90
CA LEU A 55 15.84 1.93 -30.49
C LEU A 55 16.51 2.53 -29.24
N ALA A 56 16.85 1.71 -28.25
CA ALA A 56 17.59 2.13 -27.07
C ALA A 56 18.98 2.67 -27.43
N ASP A 57 19.71 2.00 -28.32
CA ASP A 57 21.02 2.44 -28.79
C ASP A 57 20.92 3.74 -29.60
N SER A 58 19.89 3.91 -30.43
CA SER A 58 19.59 5.15 -31.16
C SER A 58 19.28 6.33 -30.22
N LEU A 59 18.51 6.07 -29.15
CA LEU A 59 18.18 7.07 -28.13
C LEU A 59 19.38 7.43 -27.25
N TYR A 60 20.23 6.46 -26.90
CA TYR A 60 21.47 6.70 -26.17
C TYR A 60 22.49 7.48 -27.00
N THR A 61 22.62 7.18 -28.30
CA THR A 61 23.55 7.88 -29.19
C THR A 61 23.12 9.32 -29.46
N ARG A 62 21.81 9.62 -29.38
CA ARG A 62 21.27 10.99 -29.49
C ARG A 62 21.38 11.79 -28.19
N ALA A 63 21.69 11.16 -27.07
CA ALA A 63 21.81 11.80 -25.75
C ALA A 63 23.27 12.03 -25.29
N GLY A 64 24.30 11.70 -26.09
CA GLY A 64 25.68 11.84 -25.60
C GLY A 64 26.85 11.59 -26.57
N GLY A 65 26.70 11.82 -27.88
CA GLY A 65 27.82 11.74 -28.83
C GLY A 65 28.46 13.11 -29.10
N GLN A 66 29.67 13.34 -28.61
CA GLN A 66 30.49 14.54 -28.88
C GLN A 66 30.72 14.74 -30.39
N SER A 67 30.29 15.87 -30.94
CA SER A 67 30.80 16.38 -32.22
C SER A 67 31.54 17.69 -31.97
N SER A 68 32.83 17.71 -32.30
CA SER A 68 33.70 18.88 -32.32
C SER A 68 33.31 19.82 -33.46
N ASP A 69 32.19 20.54 -33.33
CA ASP A 69 31.87 21.69 -34.18
C ASP A 69 31.03 22.67 -33.36
N ALA A 70 31.72 23.41 -32.50
CA ALA A 70 31.17 24.56 -31.82
C ALA A 70 31.00 25.70 -32.82
N ARG A 71 29.77 25.95 -33.28
CA ARG A 71 29.27 27.26 -33.70
C ARG A 71 27.74 27.25 -33.78
N ASN A 72 27.15 27.81 -32.72
CA ASN A 72 25.78 28.28 -32.58
C ASN A 72 24.65 27.27 -32.33
N ALA A 73 23.98 27.54 -31.21
CA ALA A 73 22.65 27.10 -30.79
C ALA A 73 22.54 25.67 -30.23
N THR A 74 22.68 25.54 -28.92
CA THR A 74 21.69 24.85 -28.08
C THR A 74 21.93 25.27 -26.62
N SER A 75 20.92 25.90 -26.02
CA SER A 75 20.80 26.06 -24.59
C SER A 75 20.95 24.70 -23.93
N HIS A 76 22.07 24.48 -23.24
CA HIS A 76 22.29 23.29 -22.43
C HIS A 76 21.23 23.26 -21.33
N MET A 77 20.16 22.48 -21.53
CA MET A 77 19.36 22.00 -20.42
C MET A 77 20.25 21.08 -19.59
N SER A 78 20.93 21.65 -18.59
CA SER A 78 21.57 20.88 -17.54
C SER A 78 20.46 20.23 -16.72
N PHE A 79 20.30 18.93 -16.86
CA PHE A 79 19.46 18.18 -15.92
C PHE A 79 20.03 18.37 -14.51
N PRO A 80 19.21 18.72 -13.51
CA PRO A 80 19.68 18.83 -12.14
C PRO A 80 20.32 17.49 -11.74
N THR A 81 21.51 17.54 -11.15
CA THR A 81 22.15 16.35 -10.61
C THR A 81 21.37 15.94 -9.36
N VAL A 82 20.55 14.90 -9.50
CA VAL A 82 19.81 14.31 -8.38
C VAL A 82 20.74 13.35 -7.66
N ALA A 83 20.92 13.51 -6.35
CA ALA A 83 21.67 12.57 -5.54
C ALA A 83 21.09 11.15 -5.70
N PRO A 84 21.92 10.08 -5.64
CA PRO A 84 21.41 8.71 -5.71
C PRO A 84 20.30 8.48 -4.69
N PRO A 85 19.20 7.79 -5.07
CA PRO A 85 18.11 7.53 -4.14
C PRO A 85 18.62 6.68 -2.97
N VAL A 86 18.31 7.11 -1.75
CA VAL A 86 18.58 6.32 -0.54
C VAL A 86 17.56 5.18 -0.50
N LEU A 87 18.04 3.94 -0.56
CA LEU A 87 17.19 2.74 -0.60
C LEU A 87 16.94 2.11 0.77
N TYR A 88 17.68 2.55 1.80
CA TYR A 88 17.52 2.12 3.19
C TYR A 88 16.73 3.14 4.00
N GLU A 89 16.03 2.65 5.01
CA GLU A 89 15.30 3.47 5.97
C GLU A 89 16.27 4.00 7.03
N ARG A 90 15.98 5.18 7.60
CA ARG A 90 16.77 5.80 8.68
C ARG A 90 15.91 5.95 9.92
N GLY A 91 16.50 5.75 11.09
CA GLY A 91 15.85 5.90 12.39
C GLY A 91 16.62 6.85 13.31
N GLY A 92 16.14 6.96 14.55
CA GLY A 92 16.82 7.75 15.57
C GLY A 92 18.24 7.25 15.84
N ASN A 93 19.10 8.14 16.34
CA ASN A 93 20.49 7.82 16.70
C ASN A 93 21.33 7.23 15.56
N GLY A 94 21.02 7.57 14.29
CA GLY A 94 21.81 7.13 13.13
C GLY A 94 21.56 5.68 12.69
N GLN A 95 20.50 5.04 13.19
CA GLN A 95 20.10 3.69 12.75
C GLN A 95 19.77 3.66 11.25
N THR A 96 20.12 2.57 10.59
CA THR A 96 19.74 2.29 9.20
C THR A 96 19.18 0.87 9.07
N CYS A 97 18.25 0.66 8.13
CA CYS A 97 17.67 -0.65 7.86
C CYS A 97 17.36 -0.80 6.37
N GLU A 98 17.84 -1.87 5.74
CA GLU A 98 17.50 -2.19 4.34
C GLU A 98 16.21 -3.01 4.24
N GLU A 99 15.84 -3.66 5.33
CA GLU A 99 14.64 -4.48 5.41
C GLU A 99 13.40 -3.65 5.70
N ARG A 100 12.28 -4.12 5.16
CA ARG A 100 10.96 -3.53 5.31
C ARG A 100 9.93 -4.63 5.24
N LEU A 101 8.85 -4.45 5.99
CA LEU A 101 7.74 -5.37 5.98
C LEU A 101 6.73 -4.93 4.91
N TYR A 102 6.41 -5.83 4.01
CA TYR A 102 5.29 -5.67 3.09
C TYR A 102 4.04 -6.25 3.72
N VAL A 103 2.91 -5.58 3.50
CA VAL A 103 1.63 -5.95 4.10
C VAL A 103 0.55 -5.90 3.02
N GLN A 104 -0.28 -6.94 2.97
CA GLN A 104 -1.39 -7.06 2.05
C GLN A 104 -2.67 -7.36 2.82
N LEU A 105 -3.72 -6.59 2.56
CA LEU A 105 -5.08 -6.86 3.02
C LEU A 105 -5.95 -7.18 1.81
N HIS A 106 -6.54 -8.37 1.81
CA HIS A 106 -7.66 -8.70 0.94
C HIS A 106 -8.95 -8.65 1.74
N VAL A 107 -9.94 -7.92 1.23
CA VAL A 107 -11.33 -8.10 1.64
C VAL A 107 -11.96 -9.06 0.64
N LEU A 108 -12.45 -10.20 1.11
CA LEU A 108 -12.96 -11.29 0.29
C LEU A 108 -14.46 -11.44 0.52
N ASP A 109 -15.25 -11.37 -0.55
CA ASP A 109 -16.70 -11.57 -0.51
C ASP A 109 -17.02 -13.02 -0.92
N ALA A 110 -17.86 -13.68 -0.12
CA ALA A 110 -18.38 -14.99 -0.47
C ALA A 110 -19.55 -14.87 -1.45
N ASN A 111 -19.54 -15.72 -2.48
CA ASN A 111 -20.66 -15.85 -3.41
C ASN A 111 -21.94 -16.38 -2.73
N SER A 112 -21.80 -17.17 -1.66
CA SER A 112 -22.87 -17.76 -0.87
C SER A 112 -22.53 -17.76 0.62
N SER A 113 -23.45 -17.26 1.45
CA SER A 113 -23.30 -17.28 2.92
C SER A 113 -23.17 -18.70 3.47
N ALA A 114 -23.80 -19.69 2.82
CA ALA A 114 -23.75 -21.08 3.26
C ALA A 114 -22.34 -21.69 3.11
N ASN A 115 -21.58 -21.25 2.10
CA ASN A 115 -20.25 -21.78 1.81
C ASN A 115 -19.13 -21.03 2.56
N LEU A 116 -19.41 -19.83 3.08
CA LEU A 116 -18.43 -18.99 3.77
C LEU A 116 -17.73 -19.70 4.94
N PRO A 117 -18.44 -20.37 5.89
CA PRO A 117 -17.77 -21.03 7.01
C PRO A 117 -16.75 -22.09 6.56
N GLY A 118 -17.11 -22.90 5.56
CA GLY A 118 -16.24 -23.94 5.01
C GLY A 118 -15.03 -23.37 4.27
N ALA A 119 -15.22 -22.32 3.46
CA ALA A 119 -14.12 -21.65 2.77
C ALA A 119 -13.17 -20.96 3.75
N ARG A 120 -13.69 -20.32 4.80
CA ARG A 120 -12.90 -19.68 5.86
C ARG A 120 -12.03 -20.68 6.62
N GLU A 121 -12.61 -21.81 7.01
CA GLU A 121 -11.87 -22.87 7.72
C GLU A 121 -10.78 -23.48 6.83
N LYS A 122 -11.11 -23.74 5.56
CA LYS A 122 -10.13 -24.23 4.58
C LYS A 122 -8.99 -23.24 4.38
N LEU A 123 -9.31 -21.94 4.27
CA LEU A 123 -8.31 -20.88 4.16
C LEU A 123 -7.38 -20.86 5.38
N LYS A 124 -7.92 -20.82 6.61
CA LYS A 124 -7.12 -20.86 7.85
C LYS A 124 -6.16 -22.05 7.86
N LYS A 125 -6.67 -23.25 7.59
CA LYS A 125 -5.85 -24.47 7.52
C LYS A 125 -4.73 -24.37 6.47
N GLN A 126 -5.01 -23.82 5.28
CA GLN A 126 -3.99 -23.68 4.24
C GLN A 126 -2.92 -22.64 4.58
N LEU A 127 -3.28 -21.57 5.30
CA LEU A 127 -2.36 -20.56 5.83
C LEU A 127 -1.45 -21.16 6.89
N GLU A 128 -2.01 -21.89 7.87
CA GLU A 128 -1.26 -22.59 8.92
C GLU A 128 -0.31 -23.64 8.35
N THR A 129 -0.79 -24.47 7.42
CA THR A 129 0.02 -25.55 6.81
C THR A 129 1.23 -25.01 6.05
N ARG A 130 1.17 -23.77 5.55
CA ARG A 130 2.24 -23.11 4.78
C ARG A 130 3.00 -22.07 5.58
N ASP A 131 2.76 -21.98 6.89
CA ASP A 131 3.37 -21.01 7.78
C ASP A 131 3.22 -19.56 7.28
N VAL A 132 2.03 -19.23 6.76
CA VAL A 132 1.72 -17.89 6.27
C VAL A 132 1.37 -16.99 7.44
N SER A 133 2.26 -16.05 7.72
CA SER A 133 2.03 -14.93 8.63
C SER A 133 0.78 -14.14 8.25
N SER A 134 -0.29 -14.32 9.03
CA SER A 134 -1.61 -13.81 8.66
C SER A 134 -2.58 -13.62 9.83
N VAL A 135 -3.62 -12.82 9.59
CA VAL A 135 -4.81 -12.70 10.44
C VAL A 135 -6.06 -12.74 9.57
N VAL A 136 -7.08 -13.47 10.01
CA VAL A 136 -8.40 -13.54 9.36
C VAL A 136 -9.43 -12.83 10.23
N TYR A 137 -10.06 -11.79 9.68
CA TYR A 137 -11.12 -11.00 10.32
C TYR A 137 -12.48 -11.34 9.73
N ASP A 138 -13.54 -11.23 10.54
CA ASP A 138 -14.90 -11.14 10.04
C ASP A 138 -15.24 -9.66 9.74
N ASP A 139 -15.91 -9.40 8.61
CA ASP A 139 -16.26 -8.03 8.20
C ASP A 139 -17.54 -7.55 8.94
N VAL A 140 -17.39 -6.55 9.79
CA VAL A 140 -18.51 -5.92 10.52
C VAL A 140 -19.53 -5.28 9.56
N ASN A 141 -19.12 -4.83 8.38
CA ASN A 141 -19.99 -4.16 7.42
C ASN A 141 -20.70 -5.12 6.46
N ASN A 142 -20.22 -6.36 6.32
CA ASN A 142 -20.78 -7.33 5.39
C ASN A 142 -20.70 -8.75 5.96
N PRO A 143 -21.84 -9.36 6.35
CA PRO A 143 -21.87 -10.68 6.97
C PRO A 143 -21.43 -11.82 6.03
N ARG A 144 -21.20 -11.53 4.75
CA ARG A 144 -20.73 -12.50 3.75
C ARG A 144 -19.24 -12.30 3.41
N SER A 145 -18.51 -11.54 4.20
CA SER A 145 -17.13 -11.18 3.89
C SER A 145 -16.17 -11.41 5.03
N ILE A 146 -14.92 -11.66 4.67
CA ILE A 146 -13.79 -11.77 5.57
C ILE A 146 -12.65 -10.87 5.11
N GLY A 147 -11.86 -10.38 6.06
CA GLY A 147 -10.58 -9.75 5.79
C GLY A 147 -9.43 -10.75 5.98
N LEU A 148 -8.52 -10.84 5.01
CA LEU A 148 -7.27 -11.56 5.12
C LEU A 148 -6.11 -10.57 5.11
N LEU A 149 -5.45 -10.39 6.25
CA LEU A 149 -4.21 -9.65 6.36
C LEU A 149 -3.03 -10.62 6.29
N THR A 150 -2.04 -10.34 5.46
CA THR A 150 -0.79 -11.10 5.35
C THR A 150 0.40 -10.15 5.34
N TRP A 151 1.57 -10.62 5.79
CA TRP A 151 2.80 -9.83 5.75
C TRP A 151 4.03 -10.68 5.50
N SER A 152 5.05 -10.07 4.90
CA SER A 152 6.33 -10.72 4.57
C SER A 152 7.40 -9.65 4.30
N THR A 153 8.67 -9.96 4.59
CA THR A 153 9.81 -9.13 4.16
C THR A 153 10.18 -9.38 2.69
N ASP A 154 9.82 -10.55 2.14
CA ASP A 154 9.94 -10.86 0.72
C ASP A 154 8.62 -10.53 -0.03
N PRO A 155 8.61 -9.56 -0.95
CA PRO A 155 7.42 -9.23 -1.74
C PRO A 155 7.02 -10.36 -2.71
N SER A 156 7.90 -11.32 -3.01
CA SER A 156 7.54 -12.47 -3.84
C SER A 156 6.60 -13.46 -3.14
N HIS A 157 6.55 -13.41 -1.80
CA HIS A 157 5.70 -14.25 -0.95
C HIS A 157 4.21 -14.14 -1.33
N PHE A 158 3.70 -12.94 -1.57
CA PHE A 158 2.28 -12.74 -1.90
C PHE A 158 1.88 -13.43 -3.20
N VAL A 159 2.76 -13.40 -4.20
CA VAL A 159 2.45 -14.00 -5.52
C VAL A 159 2.75 -15.49 -5.55
N LYS A 160 3.79 -15.96 -4.86
CA LYS A 160 4.21 -17.36 -4.89
C LYS A 160 3.53 -18.24 -3.85
N VAL A 161 3.08 -17.67 -2.74
CA VAL A 161 2.53 -18.42 -1.60
C VAL A 161 1.06 -18.06 -1.36
N VAL A 162 0.74 -16.77 -1.20
CA VAL A 162 -0.61 -16.33 -0.83
C VAL A 162 -1.60 -16.49 -2.00
N ASN A 163 -1.26 -15.99 -3.19
CA ASN A 163 -2.14 -16.07 -4.36
C ASN A 163 -2.57 -17.50 -4.72
N PRO A 164 -1.67 -18.51 -4.74
CA PRO A 164 -2.07 -19.89 -4.99
C PRO A 164 -3.06 -20.44 -3.97
N ILE A 165 -2.97 -20.06 -2.69
CA ILE A 165 -3.94 -20.45 -1.65
C ILE A 165 -5.32 -19.89 -1.98
N LEU A 166 -5.39 -18.59 -2.33
CA LEU A 166 -6.64 -17.92 -2.69
C LEU A 166 -7.26 -18.45 -3.98
N GLN A 167 -6.51 -19.16 -4.82
CA GLN A 167 -6.97 -19.77 -6.06
C GLN A 167 -7.38 -21.24 -5.92
N MET A 168 -7.23 -21.85 -4.74
CA MET A 168 -7.57 -23.26 -4.53
C MET A 168 -9.08 -23.49 -4.59
N VAL A 169 -9.48 -24.69 -5.06
CA VAL A 169 -10.87 -25.15 -4.99
C VAL A 169 -11.35 -25.15 -3.53
N GLY A 170 -12.59 -24.75 -3.29
CA GLY A 170 -13.17 -24.47 -1.98
C GLY A 170 -12.74 -23.15 -1.35
N ILE A 171 -11.89 -22.36 -2.02
CA ILE A 171 -11.48 -21.00 -1.60
C ILE A 171 -11.76 -20.04 -2.75
N GLY A 172 -11.05 -20.13 -3.88
CA GLY A 172 -11.13 -19.16 -4.98
C GLY A 172 -12.42 -19.19 -5.80
N ASP A 173 -13.13 -20.31 -5.78
CA ASP A 173 -14.47 -20.47 -6.34
C ASP A 173 -15.57 -19.97 -5.38
N VAL A 174 -15.25 -19.72 -4.11
CA VAL A 174 -16.20 -19.23 -3.09
C VAL A 174 -15.96 -17.77 -2.74
N LEU A 175 -14.69 -17.38 -2.57
CA LEU A 175 -14.22 -16.10 -2.05
C LEU A 175 -13.59 -15.28 -3.17
N THR A 176 -14.17 -14.12 -3.46
CA THR A 176 -13.67 -13.20 -4.47
C THR A 176 -13.16 -11.91 -3.83
N PRO A 177 -11.99 -11.38 -4.23
CA PRO A 177 -11.54 -10.08 -3.77
C PRO A 177 -12.56 -8.98 -4.09
N ARG A 178 -12.98 -8.25 -3.05
CA ARG A 178 -13.84 -7.08 -3.18
C ARG A 178 -13.08 -5.97 -3.91
N PRO A 179 -13.56 -5.50 -5.07
CA PRO A 179 -12.90 -4.43 -5.81
C PRO A 179 -12.73 -3.17 -4.95
N ARG A 180 -11.59 -2.48 -5.08
CA ARG A 180 -11.22 -1.25 -4.36
C ARG A 180 -10.97 -1.37 -2.84
N TRP A 181 -11.15 -2.55 -2.25
CA TRP A 181 -10.89 -2.80 -0.82
C TRP A 181 -9.63 -3.60 -0.54
N THR A 182 -8.98 -4.11 -1.59
CA THR A 182 -7.65 -4.70 -1.47
C THR A 182 -6.62 -3.61 -1.27
N MET A 183 -5.76 -3.77 -0.28
CA MET A 183 -4.68 -2.83 0.06
C MET A 183 -3.35 -3.55 0.02
N PHE A 184 -2.32 -2.88 -0.50
CA PHE A 184 -0.95 -3.37 -0.48
C PHE A 184 -0.03 -2.22 -0.13
N GLY A 185 0.91 -2.45 0.78
CA GLY A 185 1.82 -1.42 1.26
C GLY A 185 3.09 -2.01 1.86
N LYS A 186 3.93 -1.12 2.37
CA LYS A 186 5.14 -1.46 3.09
C LYS A 186 5.33 -0.52 4.27
N THR A 187 6.10 -0.94 5.26
CA THR A 187 6.53 -0.06 6.35
C THR A 187 7.56 0.96 5.85
N TYR A 188 7.55 2.13 6.49
CA TYR A 188 8.46 3.25 6.25
C TYR A 188 8.85 3.85 7.59
N ALA A 189 10.07 4.37 7.69
CA ALA A 189 10.50 5.12 8.85
C ALA A 189 10.24 6.62 8.67
N ASN A 190 10.13 7.34 9.78
CA ASN A 190 10.06 8.80 9.80
C ASN A 190 11.36 9.44 10.30
N GLY A 191 12.41 8.66 10.57
CA GLY A 191 13.74 9.15 10.94
C GLY A 191 13.97 9.34 12.44
N HIS A 192 12.97 9.07 13.28
CA HIS A 192 12.98 9.42 14.71
C HIS A 192 12.66 8.22 15.60
N GLU A 193 12.46 7.04 15.00
CA GLU A 193 12.10 5.82 15.69
C GLU A 193 13.22 5.40 16.67
N PRO A 194 12.89 5.12 17.96
CA PRO A 194 13.88 4.65 18.93
C PRO A 194 14.52 3.31 18.55
N SER A 195 13.73 2.39 17.99
CA SER A 195 14.20 1.14 17.41
C SER A 195 13.62 1.00 16.00
N LEU A 196 14.50 1.00 15.01
CA LEU A 196 14.11 0.95 13.61
C LEU A 196 13.56 -0.43 13.23
N VAL A 197 14.17 -1.50 13.74
CA VAL A 197 13.72 -2.90 13.51
C VAL A 197 12.35 -3.14 14.13
N ASP A 198 12.14 -2.69 15.37
CA ASP A 198 10.83 -2.77 16.02
C ASP A 198 9.76 -2.12 15.15
N PHE A 199 10.02 -0.88 14.70
CA PHE A 199 9.05 -0.10 13.96
C PHE A 199 8.76 -0.66 12.56
N LEU A 200 9.80 -1.11 11.85
CA LEU A 200 9.67 -1.55 10.46
C LEU A 200 9.20 -3.01 10.33
N ILE A 201 9.58 -3.88 11.25
CA ILE A 201 9.43 -5.33 11.10
C ILE A 201 8.47 -5.90 12.14
N GLU A 202 8.63 -5.55 13.42
CA GLU A 202 7.96 -6.27 14.51
C GLU A 202 6.62 -5.67 14.93
N LYS A 203 6.46 -4.35 14.81
CA LYS A 203 5.30 -3.62 15.33
C LYS A 203 3.99 -4.04 14.66
N VAL A 204 4.00 -4.23 13.33
CA VAL A 204 2.78 -4.63 12.60
C VAL A 204 2.32 -6.04 13.00
N PRO A 205 3.17 -7.09 12.95
CA PRO A 205 2.79 -8.42 13.43
C PRO A 205 2.32 -8.39 14.88
N ARG A 206 3.07 -7.74 15.78
CA ARG A 206 2.73 -7.64 17.20
C ARG A 206 1.36 -7.02 17.44
N ASN A 207 1.00 -5.98 16.67
CA ASN A 207 -0.28 -5.31 16.80
C ASN A 207 -1.43 -6.08 16.13
N ALA A 208 -1.18 -6.69 14.98
CA ALA A 208 -2.20 -7.41 14.24
C ALA A 208 -2.65 -8.70 14.96
N THR A 209 -1.76 -9.33 15.73
CA THR A 209 -2.00 -10.61 16.42
C THR A 209 -2.35 -10.45 17.91
N ARG A 210 -2.63 -9.23 18.37
CA ARG A 210 -3.00 -8.97 19.77
C ARG A 210 -4.30 -9.67 20.14
N ALA A 211 -4.24 -10.51 21.17
CA ALA A 211 -5.42 -11.21 21.69
C ALA A 211 -6.40 -10.26 22.44
N ASP A 212 -5.90 -9.18 23.01
CA ASP A 212 -6.68 -8.21 23.79
C ASP A 212 -7.31 -7.09 22.93
N ALA A 213 -7.03 -7.06 21.63
CA ALA A 213 -7.59 -6.13 20.67
C ALA A 213 -8.29 -6.90 19.53
N PRO A 214 -9.51 -7.44 19.76
CA PRO A 214 -10.19 -8.32 18.80
C PRO A 214 -10.69 -7.60 17.54
N TYR A 215 -10.68 -6.25 17.53
CA TYR A 215 -11.11 -5.44 16.41
C TYR A 215 -9.93 -4.75 15.73
N ALA A 216 -9.98 -4.69 14.39
CA ALA A 216 -9.05 -3.92 13.58
C ALA A 216 -9.82 -2.98 12.63
N VAL A 217 -9.29 -1.78 12.44
CA VAL A 217 -9.80 -0.81 11.47
C VAL A 217 -8.71 -0.54 10.44
N TRP A 218 -9.00 -0.88 9.18
CA TRP A 218 -8.09 -0.66 8.05
C TRP A 218 -8.69 0.36 7.09
N TYR A 219 -7.94 1.39 6.75
CA TYR A 219 -8.36 2.41 5.79
C TYR A 219 -7.17 2.87 4.94
N PRO A 220 -7.36 3.03 3.61
CA PRO A 220 -6.35 3.62 2.77
C PRO A 220 -6.30 5.12 3.05
N MET A 221 -5.11 5.64 3.36
CA MET A 221 -4.90 7.07 3.56
C MET A 221 -4.09 7.63 2.39
N ARG A 222 -4.58 8.72 1.80
CA ARG A 222 -3.85 9.52 0.82
C ARG A 222 -3.75 10.95 1.31
N ARG A 223 -2.54 11.49 1.33
CA ARG A 223 -2.32 12.93 1.55
C ARG A 223 -2.55 13.68 0.24
N SER A 224 -3.16 14.86 0.32
CA SER A 224 -3.31 15.75 -0.85
C SER A 224 -1.94 16.22 -1.35
N GLY A 225 -1.88 16.68 -2.60
CA GLY A 225 -0.68 17.29 -3.16
C GLY A 225 -0.25 18.53 -2.36
N ASP A 226 -1.21 19.31 -1.87
CA ASP A 226 -0.99 20.54 -1.12
C ASP A 226 -0.16 20.35 0.14
N PHE A 227 -0.27 19.18 0.80
CA PHE A 227 0.57 18.83 1.94
C PHE A 227 2.05 18.83 1.57
N TYR A 228 2.40 18.26 0.40
CA TYR A 228 3.78 18.18 -0.06
C TYR A 228 4.32 19.52 -0.57
N MET A 229 3.45 20.50 -0.81
CA MET A 229 3.83 21.86 -1.18
C MET A 229 4.14 22.75 0.03
N GLN A 230 3.81 22.31 1.25
CA GLN A 230 4.14 23.04 2.48
C GLN A 230 5.64 22.96 2.80
N SER A 231 6.15 23.91 3.60
CA SER A 231 7.52 23.84 4.11
C SER A 231 7.72 22.61 5.02
N PRO A 232 8.94 22.06 5.15
CA PRO A 232 9.22 20.96 6.06
C PRO A 232 8.76 21.22 7.51
N GLU A 233 8.91 22.45 8.00
CA GLU A 233 8.50 22.86 9.34
C GLU A 233 6.98 22.80 9.50
N ASP A 234 6.23 23.24 8.47
CA ASP A 234 4.77 23.23 8.48
C ASP A 234 4.22 21.80 8.37
N GLN A 235 4.83 20.97 7.50
CA GLN A 235 4.53 19.54 7.44
C GLN A 235 4.74 18.87 8.80
N CYS A 236 5.88 19.14 9.45
CA CYS A 236 6.20 18.62 10.78
C CYS A 236 5.17 19.05 11.82
N ARG A 237 4.85 20.35 11.88
CA ARG A 237 3.84 20.89 12.80
C ARG A 237 2.48 20.22 12.60
N MET A 238 2.02 20.08 11.36
CA MET A 238 0.76 19.39 11.04
C MET A 238 0.76 17.93 11.52
N LEU A 239 1.86 17.19 11.30
CA LEU A 239 1.99 15.81 11.76
C LEU A 239 2.05 15.69 13.28
N LEU A 240 2.71 16.62 13.97
CA LEU A 240 2.76 16.68 15.43
C LEU A 240 1.38 16.95 16.04
N HIS A 241 0.59 17.86 15.46
CA HIS A 241 -0.79 18.08 15.90
C HIS A 241 -1.65 16.81 15.75
N HIS A 242 -1.52 16.10 14.62
CA HIS A 242 -2.21 14.82 14.42
C HIS A 242 -1.78 13.76 15.44
N ALA A 243 -0.46 13.65 15.70
CA ALA A 243 0.08 12.71 16.67
C ALA A 243 -0.39 13.02 18.10
N ALA A 244 -0.47 14.30 18.49
CA ALA A 244 -0.95 14.72 19.79
C ALA A 244 -2.41 14.31 20.02
N ILE A 245 -3.27 14.46 19.02
CA ILE A 245 -4.67 14.00 19.07
C ILE A 245 -4.72 12.48 19.26
N GLY A 246 -3.96 11.72 18.48
CA GLY A 246 -3.90 10.26 18.59
C GLY A 246 -3.44 9.79 19.97
N LYS A 247 -2.42 10.46 20.53
CA LYS A 247 -1.91 10.17 21.88
C LYS A 247 -2.98 10.39 22.95
N ALA A 248 -3.73 11.50 22.87
CA ALA A 248 -4.80 11.78 23.81
C ALA A 248 -5.89 10.69 23.82
N PHE A 249 -6.29 10.17 22.64
CA PHE A 249 -7.22 9.04 22.56
C PHE A 249 -6.64 7.76 23.20
N ALA A 250 -5.36 7.48 22.94
CA ALA A 250 -4.70 6.31 23.52
C ALA A 250 -4.59 6.38 25.05
N GLU A 251 -4.34 7.57 25.61
CA GLU A 251 -4.30 7.77 27.07
C GLU A 251 -5.67 7.52 27.71
N VAL A 252 -6.76 8.01 27.11
CA VAL A 252 -8.13 7.80 27.62
C VAL A 252 -8.57 6.34 27.52
N LEU A 253 -8.30 5.68 26.41
CA LEU A 253 -8.72 4.29 26.17
C LEU A 253 -7.80 3.26 26.86
N GLY A 254 -6.51 3.59 27.00
CA GLY A 254 -5.53 2.75 27.69
C GLY A 254 -5.59 2.83 29.23
N GLY A 255 -6.22 3.87 29.78
CA GLY A 255 -6.44 4.04 31.22
C GLY A 255 -7.69 3.35 31.77
N GLY A 256 -8.45 2.61 30.95
CA GLY A 256 -9.74 2.01 31.31
C GLY A 256 -9.71 0.63 31.97
N GLY A 257 -8.62 0.29 32.67
CA GLY A 257 -8.61 -0.89 33.56
C GLY A 257 -9.45 -0.60 34.79
N GLU A 258 -10.46 -1.43 35.05
CA GLU A 258 -11.43 -1.37 36.17
C GLU A 258 -12.42 -0.20 36.16
N ARG A 259 -13.50 -0.36 35.41
CA ARG A 259 -14.83 -0.11 35.98
C ARG A 259 -15.71 -1.32 35.73
N VAL A 260 -15.69 -2.24 36.70
CA VAL A 260 -16.77 -3.19 36.92
C VAL A 260 -18.05 -2.37 36.97
N LEU A 261 -18.95 -2.59 36.01
CA LEU A 261 -20.32 -2.11 36.10
C LEU A 261 -21.04 -3.00 37.11
N ASP A 262 -20.84 -2.71 38.38
CA ASP A 262 -21.84 -3.05 39.41
C ASP A 262 -22.91 -1.97 39.36
N ALA A 263 -24.06 -2.30 38.78
CA ALA A 263 -25.32 -1.64 39.08
C ALA A 263 -26.51 -2.47 38.56
N GLY A 264 -27.23 -3.10 39.49
CA GLY A 264 -28.69 -3.32 39.43
C GLY A 264 -29.16 -4.64 38.89
#